data_AF-A0A9E0M1T8-F1
#
_entry.id   AF-A0A9E0M1T8-F1
#
_cell.length_a   1.000
_cell.length_b   1.000
_cell.length_c   1.000
_cell.angle_alpha   90.00
_cell.angle_beta   90.00
_cell.angle_gamma   90.00
#
_symmetry.space_group_name_H-M   'P 1'
#
loop_
_entity.id
_entity.type
_entity.pdbx_description
1 polymer ?
#
loop_
_entity_poly.entity_id
_entity_poly.type
_entity_poly.pdbx_seq_one_letter_code
_entity_poly.pdbx_strand_id
1 'polypeptide(L)'
;MPSPERSAEPVSTAGARPGRPGQSLPALYAAFAHAALVVALGRALVAPEDLTTFPSSSRFVGYVHLLTLGFLASAVYGAIYAFAPSVLRLPLAERRLDLAAFVLHAAGTMAMAHGLAAAGPWHAAVGGTAAFLGGVWILGRLALGLPACRVPLGTRVLIGSAAGFFLLGGGLGVLFAWARIFGLPAGLERSAVVAAHAHLAAFGWLTGTLFGFGSRMLPMLFAARPGAGRDLYWIAALHAAGALGLGASILLTPSLVPWFAVVAALAVVAFLAHGAALARRRVRPATFRRGFDPTPVHAVLALAALAAATA
;
A
#
# COMPACT_ATOMS: atom_id res chain seq x y z
N MET A 1 -43.19 -28.02 54.02
CA MET A 1 -42.99 -26.58 53.83
C MET A 1 -42.34 -26.37 52.47
N PRO A 2 -43.02 -25.78 51.49
CA PRO A 2 -42.44 -25.49 50.17
C PRO A 2 -41.64 -24.18 50.22
N SER A 3 -40.39 -24.22 49.74
CA SER A 3 -39.59 -23.01 49.49
C SER A 3 -39.97 -22.42 48.13
N PRO A 4 -40.10 -21.09 48.00
CA PRO A 4 -40.52 -20.45 46.77
C PRO A 4 -39.35 -20.41 45.77
N GLU A 5 -39.55 -21.03 44.60
CA GLU A 5 -38.72 -20.84 43.42
C GLU A 5 -38.78 -19.36 43.00
N ARG A 6 -37.68 -18.62 43.22
CA ARG A 6 -37.46 -17.34 42.54
C ARG A 6 -37.08 -17.64 41.10
N SER A 7 -38.04 -17.46 40.19
CA SER A 7 -37.82 -17.32 38.77
C SER A 7 -36.88 -16.13 38.52
N ALA A 8 -35.63 -16.43 38.17
CA ALA A 8 -34.67 -15.43 37.71
C ALA A 8 -35.15 -14.89 36.35
N GLU A 9 -35.54 -13.62 36.32
CA GLU A 9 -35.79 -12.93 35.05
C GLU A 9 -34.51 -12.95 34.20
N PRO A 10 -34.59 -13.34 32.91
CA PRO A 10 -33.45 -13.25 32.02
C PRO A 10 -33.06 -11.78 31.90
N VAL A 11 -31.85 -11.45 32.36
CA VAL A 11 -31.21 -10.15 32.16
C VAL A 11 -31.21 -9.88 30.66
N SER A 12 -32.14 -9.04 30.23
CA SER A 12 -32.22 -8.50 28.88
C SER A 12 -30.95 -7.71 28.64
N THR A 13 -29.98 -8.35 27.98
CA THR A 13 -28.80 -7.68 27.43
C THR A 13 -29.27 -6.85 26.26
N ALA A 14 -29.87 -5.69 26.59
CA ALA A 14 -30.32 -4.67 25.66
C ALA A 14 -29.23 -4.48 24.61
N GLY A 15 -29.55 -4.94 23.39
CA GLY A 15 -28.61 -5.14 22.33
C GLY A 15 -27.86 -3.86 22.01
N ALA A 16 -26.57 -3.85 22.33
CA ALA A 16 -25.62 -3.06 21.58
C ALA A 16 -25.70 -3.58 20.14
N ARG A 17 -26.53 -2.94 19.32
CA ARG A 17 -26.58 -3.18 17.87
C ARG A 17 -25.12 -3.18 17.43
N PRO A 18 -24.60 -4.27 16.83
CA PRO A 18 -23.22 -4.31 16.37
C PRO A 18 -23.04 -3.09 15.48
N GLY A 19 -22.29 -2.11 15.98
CA GLY A 19 -22.15 -0.81 15.36
C GLY A 19 -21.71 -1.04 13.93
N ARG A 20 -22.56 -0.64 12.98
CA ARG A 20 -22.25 -0.72 11.56
C ARG A 20 -20.86 -0.09 11.41
N PRO A 21 -19.86 -0.81 10.84
CA PRO A 21 -18.51 -0.28 10.74
C PRO A 21 -18.61 1.11 10.11
N GLY A 22 -17.98 2.11 10.73
CA GLY A 22 -17.95 3.45 10.18
C GLY A 22 -17.55 3.35 8.71
N GLN A 23 -18.37 3.92 7.83
CA GLN A 23 -18.13 3.89 6.39
C GLN A 23 -17.42 5.17 5.91
N SER A 24 -17.12 6.07 6.86
CA SER A 24 -16.58 7.39 6.61
C SER A 24 -15.13 7.36 6.12
N LEU A 25 -14.23 6.63 6.81
CA LEU A 25 -12.81 6.67 6.46
C LEU A 25 -12.51 6.07 5.08
N PRO A 26 -13.05 4.89 4.70
CA PRO A 26 -12.88 4.39 3.35
C PRO A 26 -13.30 5.38 2.27
N ALA A 27 -14.44 6.06 2.47
CA ALA A 27 -14.96 7.06 1.54
C ALA A 27 -14.07 8.31 1.48
N LEU A 28 -13.58 8.80 2.63
CA LEU A 28 -12.66 9.94 2.69
C LEU A 28 -11.34 9.66 1.98
N TYR A 29 -10.73 8.51 2.23
CA TYR A 29 -9.52 8.07 1.53
C TYR A 29 -9.75 7.92 0.02
N ALA A 30 -10.87 7.31 -0.38
CA ALA A 30 -11.22 7.17 -1.79
C ALA A 30 -11.43 8.54 -2.46
N ALA A 31 -12.15 9.46 -1.81
CA ALA A 31 -12.38 10.80 -2.33
C ALA A 31 -11.06 11.57 -2.51
N PHE A 32 -10.19 11.57 -1.49
CA PHE A 32 -8.88 12.20 -1.57
C PHE A 32 -7.99 11.56 -2.64
N ALA A 33 -8.01 10.22 -2.76
CA ALA A 33 -7.24 9.52 -3.78
C ALA A 33 -7.60 9.99 -5.20
N HIS A 34 -8.89 10.04 -5.52
CA HIS A 34 -9.35 10.47 -6.85
C HIS A 34 -9.12 11.96 -7.07
N ALA A 35 -9.30 12.80 -6.05
CA ALA A 35 -8.98 14.22 -6.14
C ALA A 35 -7.49 14.43 -6.45
N ALA A 36 -6.58 13.72 -5.77
CA ALA A 36 -5.15 13.78 -6.03
C ALA A 36 -4.80 13.30 -7.45
N LEU A 37 -5.44 12.23 -7.93
CA LEU A 37 -5.28 11.75 -9.31
C LEU A 37 -5.71 12.81 -10.33
N VAL A 38 -6.90 13.40 -10.15
CA VAL A 38 -7.42 14.45 -11.04
C VAL A 38 -6.50 15.66 -11.05
N VAL A 39 -6.00 16.09 -9.88
CA VAL A 39 -5.05 17.22 -9.79
C VAL A 39 -3.73 16.88 -10.50
N ALA A 40 -3.18 15.68 -10.29
CA ALA A 40 -1.93 15.27 -10.93
C ALA A 40 -2.06 15.20 -12.46
N LEU A 41 -3.14 14.58 -12.96
CA LEU A 41 -3.40 14.48 -14.40
C LEU A 41 -3.74 15.85 -15.02
N GLY A 42 -4.56 16.66 -14.36
CA GLY A 42 -4.89 18.01 -14.81
C GLY A 42 -3.64 18.91 -14.92
N ARG A 43 -2.72 18.80 -13.95
CA ARG A 43 -1.43 19.50 -14.02
C ARG A 43 -0.55 19.00 -15.17
N ALA A 44 -0.45 17.69 -15.35
CA ALA A 44 0.28 17.08 -16.44
C ALA A 44 -0.23 17.52 -17.82
N LEU A 45 -1.54 17.76 -17.96
CA LEU A 45 -2.15 18.27 -19.19
C LEU A 45 -1.88 19.76 -19.43
N VAL A 46 -1.84 20.57 -18.38
CA VAL A 46 -1.63 22.04 -18.49
C VAL A 46 -0.16 22.41 -18.61
N ALA A 47 0.75 21.59 -18.07
CA ALA A 47 2.20 21.82 -18.09
C ALA A 47 2.96 20.53 -18.48
N PRO A 48 2.78 20.03 -19.71
CA PRO A 48 3.41 18.78 -20.17
C PRO A 48 4.95 18.84 -20.17
N GLU A 49 5.55 20.04 -20.24
CA GLU A 49 7.00 20.25 -20.13
C GLU A 49 7.57 19.83 -18.77
N ASP A 50 6.75 19.81 -17.71
CA ASP A 50 7.19 19.28 -16.42
C ASP A 50 7.42 17.76 -16.49
N LEU A 51 6.81 17.04 -17.44
CA LEU A 51 6.99 15.59 -17.62
C LEU A 51 8.30 15.23 -18.33
N THR A 52 8.82 16.12 -19.19
CA THR A 52 10.04 15.87 -19.96
C THR A 52 11.32 16.15 -19.17
N THR A 53 11.20 16.76 -17.99
CA THR A 53 12.32 17.09 -17.09
C THR A 53 12.55 16.03 -16.01
N PHE A 54 12.07 14.81 -16.23
CA PHE A 54 12.35 13.67 -15.34
C PHE A 54 13.85 13.29 -15.36
N PRO A 55 14.48 13.00 -14.22
CA PRO A 55 14.03 13.13 -12.82
C PRO A 55 14.49 14.43 -12.13
N SER A 56 15.02 15.41 -12.86
CA SER A 56 15.71 16.57 -12.28
C SER A 56 14.78 17.69 -11.77
N SER A 57 13.52 17.73 -12.23
CA SER A 57 12.56 18.75 -11.80
C SER A 57 11.89 18.43 -10.45
N SER A 58 12.00 19.34 -9.49
CA SER A 58 11.27 19.21 -8.22
C SER A 58 9.74 19.23 -8.41
N ARG A 59 9.22 19.89 -9.46
CA ARG A 59 7.79 19.87 -9.79
C ARG A 59 7.32 18.49 -10.21
N PHE A 60 8.07 17.84 -11.09
CA PHE A 60 7.79 16.47 -11.49
C PHE A 60 7.75 15.53 -10.28
N VAL A 61 8.72 15.66 -9.37
CA VAL A 61 8.75 14.88 -8.13
C VAL A 61 7.50 15.16 -7.27
N GLY A 62 7.00 16.40 -7.24
CA GLY A 62 5.71 16.74 -6.62
C GLY A 62 4.54 15.95 -7.22
N TYR A 63 4.47 15.83 -8.55
CA TYR A 63 3.44 15.04 -9.24
C TYR A 63 3.53 13.55 -8.94
N VAL A 64 4.75 13.00 -8.92
CA VAL A 64 4.98 11.61 -8.51
C VAL A 64 4.44 11.36 -7.11
N HIS A 65 4.62 12.29 -6.17
CA HIS A 65 4.08 12.13 -4.81
C HIS A 65 2.55 12.32 -4.73
N LEU A 66 1.95 13.18 -5.56
CA LEU A 66 0.48 13.23 -5.65
C LEU A 66 -0.09 11.90 -6.19
N LEU A 67 0.56 11.29 -7.17
CA LEU A 67 0.13 9.98 -7.69
C LEU A 67 0.40 8.85 -6.68
N THR A 68 1.57 8.82 -6.06
CA THR A 68 1.96 7.71 -5.18
C THR A 68 1.37 7.82 -3.77
N LEU A 69 1.47 8.98 -3.10
CA LEU A 69 0.91 9.17 -1.76
C LEU A 69 -0.54 9.67 -1.81
N GLY A 70 -0.84 10.59 -2.71
CA GLY A 70 -2.18 11.15 -2.85
C GLY A 70 -3.15 10.08 -3.35
N PHE A 71 -2.93 9.54 -4.54
CA PHE A 71 -3.79 8.52 -5.13
C PHE A 71 -3.54 7.10 -4.59
N LEU A 72 -2.39 6.50 -4.86
CA LEU A 72 -2.16 5.08 -4.57
C LEU A 72 -2.17 4.75 -3.07
N ALA A 73 -1.42 5.47 -2.24
CA ALA A 73 -1.38 5.21 -0.80
C ALA A 73 -2.76 5.40 -0.15
N SER A 74 -3.48 6.46 -0.53
CA SER A 74 -4.82 6.72 0.01
C SER A 74 -5.81 5.65 -0.44
N ALA A 75 -5.77 5.20 -1.69
CA ALA A 75 -6.57 4.07 -2.15
C ALA A 75 -6.26 2.79 -1.34
N VAL A 76 -4.97 2.52 -1.07
CA VAL A 76 -4.55 1.41 -0.19
C VAL A 76 -5.09 1.57 1.23
N TYR A 77 -4.99 2.76 1.84
CA TYR A 77 -5.48 2.99 3.19
C TYR A 77 -6.99 2.85 3.28
N GLY A 78 -7.74 3.41 2.34
CA GLY A 78 -9.19 3.20 2.24
C GLY A 78 -9.55 1.72 2.07
N ALA A 79 -8.80 1.00 1.22
CA ALA A 79 -8.96 -0.44 1.03
C ALA A 79 -8.65 -1.24 2.31
N ILE A 80 -7.65 -0.84 3.11
CA ILE A 80 -7.37 -1.48 4.40
C ILE A 80 -8.58 -1.37 5.33
N TYR A 81 -9.16 -0.18 5.51
CA TYR A 81 -10.35 -0.02 6.35
C TYR A 81 -11.59 -0.76 5.78
N ALA A 82 -11.75 -0.78 4.46
CA ALA A 82 -12.90 -1.44 3.82
C ALA A 82 -12.80 -2.98 3.84
N PHE A 83 -11.61 -3.53 3.58
CA PHE A 83 -11.44 -4.96 3.29
C PHE A 83 -10.70 -5.73 4.39
N ALA A 84 -9.84 -5.13 5.20
CA ALA A 84 -9.15 -5.90 6.25
C ALA A 84 -10.13 -6.60 7.22
N PRO A 85 -11.27 -6.00 7.64
CA PRO A 85 -12.24 -6.69 8.48
C PRO A 85 -12.83 -7.96 7.86
N SER A 86 -13.09 -7.97 6.55
CA SER A 86 -13.69 -9.11 5.86
C SER A 86 -12.65 -10.12 5.37
N VAL A 87 -11.53 -9.62 4.82
CA VAL A 87 -10.50 -10.42 4.14
C VAL A 87 -9.50 -11.02 5.12
N LEU A 88 -9.08 -10.23 6.12
CA LEU A 88 -8.10 -10.64 7.14
C LEU A 88 -8.77 -11.07 8.45
N ARG A 89 -10.08 -10.83 8.59
CA ARG A 89 -10.83 -11.00 9.85
C ARG A 89 -10.23 -10.16 10.98
N LEU A 90 -9.70 -8.99 10.63
CA LEU A 90 -9.08 -8.08 11.58
C LEU A 90 -10.05 -6.94 11.91
N PRO A 91 -10.59 -6.85 13.15
CA PRO A 91 -11.47 -5.76 13.51
C PRO A 91 -10.70 -4.44 13.55
N LEU A 92 -10.77 -3.66 12.48
CA LEU A 92 -10.26 -2.30 12.39
C LEU A 92 -11.41 -1.31 12.61
N ALA A 93 -11.82 -1.15 13.86
CA ALA A 93 -12.77 -0.09 14.22
C ALA A 93 -12.15 1.29 13.94
N GLU A 94 -12.94 2.18 13.33
CA GLU A 94 -12.61 3.58 13.16
C GLU A 94 -12.51 4.26 14.53
N ARG A 95 -11.44 5.02 14.74
CA ARG A 95 -11.14 5.79 15.95
C ARG A 95 -10.85 7.24 15.55
N ARG A 96 -10.97 8.16 16.51
CA ARG A 96 -10.60 9.58 16.30
C ARG A 96 -9.16 9.74 15.79
N LEU A 97 -8.24 8.91 16.28
CA LEU A 97 -6.85 8.90 15.84
C LEU A 97 -6.68 8.45 14.38
N ASP A 98 -7.59 7.64 13.84
CA ASP A 98 -7.55 7.27 12.42
C ASP A 98 -7.97 8.44 11.52
N LEU A 99 -8.95 9.23 11.98
CA LEU A 99 -9.31 10.48 11.30
C LEU A 99 -8.17 11.50 11.37
N ALA A 100 -7.50 11.62 12.53
CA ALA A 100 -6.32 12.46 12.66
C ALA A 100 -5.19 11.99 11.72
N ALA A 101 -4.95 10.68 11.61
CA ALA A 101 -4.00 10.11 10.68
C ALA A 101 -4.37 10.38 9.21
N PHE A 102 -5.65 10.31 8.86
CA PHE A 102 -6.14 10.72 7.54
C PHE A 102 -5.84 12.19 7.26
N VAL A 103 -6.15 13.09 8.20
CA VAL A 103 -5.90 14.54 8.03
C VAL A 103 -4.40 14.81 7.88
N LEU A 104 -3.56 14.19 8.72
CA LEU A 104 -2.11 14.28 8.61
C LEU A 104 -1.60 13.78 7.25
N HIS A 105 -2.12 12.63 6.78
CA HIS A 105 -1.79 12.08 5.47
C HIS A 105 -2.17 13.01 4.33
N ALA A 106 -3.43 13.44 4.28
CA ALA A 106 -3.97 14.24 3.20
C ALA A 106 -3.35 15.64 3.16
N ALA A 107 -3.37 16.36 4.28
CA ALA A 107 -2.80 17.70 4.37
C ALA A 107 -1.27 17.68 4.17
N GLY A 108 -0.59 16.68 4.76
CA GLY A 108 0.85 16.50 4.58
C GLY A 108 1.23 16.23 3.13
N THR A 109 0.49 15.36 2.44
CA THR A 109 0.73 15.05 1.02
C THR A 109 0.57 16.30 0.14
N MET A 110 -0.50 17.07 0.36
CA MET A 110 -0.75 18.31 -0.38
C MET A 110 0.32 19.37 -0.11
N ALA A 111 0.68 19.58 1.16
CA ALA A 111 1.74 20.51 1.55
C ALA A 111 3.10 20.10 0.97
N MET A 112 3.40 18.80 0.97
CA MET A 112 4.64 18.27 0.42
C MET A 112 4.72 18.49 -1.09
N ALA A 113 3.68 18.08 -1.83
CA ALA A 113 3.62 18.25 -3.27
C ALA A 113 3.70 19.73 -3.67
N HIS A 114 3.01 20.61 -2.94
CA HIS A 114 3.10 22.05 -3.13
C HIS A 114 4.51 22.60 -2.81
N GLY A 115 5.15 22.12 -1.74
CA GLY A 115 6.53 22.47 -1.40
C GLY A 115 7.54 22.08 -2.47
N LEU A 116 7.40 20.86 -3.01
CA LEU A 116 8.24 20.38 -4.11
C LEU A 116 8.00 21.18 -5.41
N ALA A 117 6.77 21.60 -5.66
CA ALA A 117 6.43 22.32 -6.89
C ALA A 117 6.73 23.83 -6.84
N ALA A 118 6.54 24.48 -5.68
CA ALA A 118 6.54 25.93 -5.57
C ALA A 118 7.00 26.49 -4.21
N ALA A 119 6.53 25.94 -3.09
CA ALA A 119 6.71 26.59 -1.77
C ALA A 119 8.05 26.28 -1.06
N GLY A 120 8.91 25.46 -1.67
CA GLY A 120 10.27 25.22 -1.23
C GLY A 120 10.45 24.04 -0.27
N PRO A 121 11.71 23.79 0.15
CA PRO A 121 12.10 22.55 0.83
C PRO A 121 11.51 22.40 2.24
N TRP A 122 11.24 23.49 2.96
CA TRP A 122 10.59 23.44 4.28
C TRP A 122 9.18 22.88 4.21
N HIS A 123 8.36 23.38 3.28
CA HIS A 123 7.01 22.86 3.05
C HIS A 123 7.04 21.39 2.62
N ALA A 124 8.01 21.03 1.76
CA ALA A 124 8.24 19.64 1.37
C ALA A 124 8.56 18.74 2.57
N ALA A 125 9.50 19.15 3.42
CA ALA A 125 9.95 18.35 4.57
C ALA A 125 8.88 18.21 5.65
N VAL A 126 8.21 19.30 6.04
CA VAL A 126 7.15 19.27 7.05
C VAL A 126 5.94 18.49 6.54
N GLY A 127 5.51 18.78 5.30
CA GLY A 127 4.40 18.06 4.68
C GLY A 127 4.68 16.56 4.53
N GLY A 128 5.88 16.21 4.06
CA GLY A 128 6.30 14.80 3.91
C GLY A 128 6.36 14.07 5.24
N THR A 129 6.83 14.75 6.30
CA THR A 129 6.84 14.19 7.66
C THR A 129 5.42 13.94 8.16
N ALA A 130 4.52 14.92 8.02
CA ALA A 130 3.11 14.76 8.42
C ALA A 130 2.43 13.61 7.67
N ALA A 131 2.66 13.52 6.34
CA ALA A 131 2.12 12.45 5.52
C ALA A 131 2.61 11.07 5.97
N PHE A 132 3.93 10.97 6.20
CA PHE A 132 4.57 9.76 6.68
C PHE A 132 3.99 9.31 8.03
N LEU A 133 3.87 10.20 9.01
CA LEU A 133 3.31 9.86 10.33
C LEU A 133 1.86 9.36 10.25
N GLY A 134 1.04 9.96 9.39
CA GLY A 134 -0.32 9.47 9.10
C GLY A 134 -0.30 8.02 8.57
N GLY A 135 0.55 7.75 7.59
CA GLY A 135 0.76 6.41 7.04
C GLY A 135 1.29 5.40 8.07
N VAL A 136 2.25 5.80 8.91
CA VAL A 136 2.81 4.97 9.99
C VAL A 136 1.73 4.55 10.97
N TRP A 137 0.82 5.45 11.35
CA TRP A 137 -0.28 5.11 12.24
C TRP A 137 -1.17 3.99 11.65
N ILE A 138 -1.60 4.16 10.40
CA ILE A 138 -2.53 3.24 9.72
C ILE A 138 -1.88 1.86 9.53
N LEU A 139 -0.66 1.85 8.98
CA LEU A 139 0.07 0.61 8.70
C LEU A 139 0.57 -0.05 9.99
N GLY A 140 0.92 0.73 11.01
CA GLY A 140 1.27 0.23 12.33
C GLY A 140 0.10 -0.51 12.97
N ARG A 141 -1.12 0.04 12.91
CA ARG A 141 -2.33 -0.66 13.38
C ARG A 141 -2.57 -1.97 12.64
N LEU A 142 -2.44 -1.96 11.31
CA LEU A 142 -2.56 -3.17 10.51
C LEU A 142 -1.52 -4.21 10.93
N ALA A 143 -0.25 -3.82 11.00
CA ALA A 143 0.88 -4.70 11.34
C ALA A 143 0.74 -5.31 12.74
N LEU A 144 0.39 -4.50 13.75
CA LEU A 144 0.15 -4.97 15.12
C LEU A 144 -1.05 -5.93 15.22
N GLY A 145 -2.01 -5.83 14.29
CA GLY A 145 -3.15 -6.73 14.20
C GLY A 145 -2.85 -8.07 13.50
N LEU A 146 -1.79 -8.16 12.69
CA LEU A 146 -1.50 -9.35 11.87
C LEU A 146 -1.37 -10.66 12.65
N PRO A 147 -0.79 -10.71 13.87
CA PRO A 147 -0.72 -11.94 14.65
C PRO A 147 -2.09 -12.57 14.93
N ALA A 148 -3.13 -11.74 15.08
CA ALA A 148 -4.50 -12.19 15.34
C ALA A 148 -5.25 -12.63 14.07
N CYS A 149 -4.74 -12.31 12.88
CA CYS A 149 -5.38 -12.67 11.62
C CYS A 149 -5.29 -14.17 11.34
N ARG A 150 -6.41 -14.78 10.92
CA ARG A 150 -6.49 -16.19 10.51
C ARG A 150 -6.16 -16.36 9.02
N VAL A 151 -4.98 -15.91 8.62
CA VAL A 151 -4.48 -16.03 7.24
C VAL A 151 -3.13 -16.76 7.20
N PRO A 152 -2.72 -17.34 6.07
CA PRO A 152 -1.45 -18.04 5.96
C PRO A 152 -0.26 -17.17 6.39
N LEU A 153 0.78 -17.81 6.95
CA LEU A 153 1.99 -17.10 7.41
C LEU A 153 2.61 -16.24 6.30
N GLY A 154 2.72 -16.77 5.07
CA GLY A 154 3.25 -16.02 3.92
C GLY A 154 2.50 -14.71 3.65
N THR A 155 1.17 -14.71 3.73
CA THR A 155 0.36 -13.48 3.62
C THR A 155 0.66 -12.49 4.74
N ARG A 156 0.79 -12.96 6.00
CA ARG A 156 1.15 -12.09 7.13
C ARG A 156 2.54 -11.48 6.94
N VAL A 157 3.51 -12.28 6.50
CA VAL A 157 4.87 -11.82 6.22
C VAL A 157 4.88 -10.77 5.11
N LEU A 158 4.15 -10.97 4.00
CA LEU A 158 4.03 -9.97 2.92
C LEU A 158 3.45 -8.64 3.40
N ILE A 159 2.34 -8.68 4.16
CA ILE A 159 1.70 -7.44 4.64
C ILE A 159 2.59 -6.76 5.69
N GLY A 160 3.18 -7.54 6.60
CA GLY A 160 4.08 -7.02 7.64
C GLY A 160 5.37 -6.43 7.06
N SER A 161 5.99 -7.12 6.09
CA SER A 161 7.19 -6.62 5.40
C SER A 161 6.88 -5.38 4.57
N ALA A 162 5.72 -5.30 3.92
CA ALA A 162 5.29 -4.10 3.20
C ALA A 162 5.17 -2.89 4.14
N ALA A 163 4.62 -3.07 5.34
CA ALA A 163 4.60 -2.02 6.37
C ALA A 163 6.03 -1.64 6.82
N GLY A 164 6.93 -2.62 6.98
CA GLY A 164 8.35 -2.37 7.26
C GLY A 164 9.04 -1.57 6.15
N PHE A 165 8.80 -1.90 4.87
CA PHE A 165 9.34 -1.16 3.74
C PHE A 165 8.74 0.23 3.58
N PHE A 166 7.49 0.45 4.02
CA PHE A 166 6.95 1.80 4.13
C PHE A 166 7.76 2.63 5.13
N LEU A 167 8.09 2.06 6.29
CA LEU A 167 8.92 2.74 7.29
C LEU A 167 10.31 3.07 6.73
N LEU A 168 10.97 2.11 6.08
CA LEU A 168 12.30 2.31 5.52
C LEU A 168 12.29 3.30 4.34
N GLY A 169 11.44 3.06 3.34
CA GLY A 169 11.32 3.92 2.16
C GLY A 169 10.81 5.31 2.51
N GLY A 170 9.69 5.41 3.24
CA GLY A 170 9.15 6.69 3.71
C GLY A 170 10.11 7.44 4.62
N GLY A 171 10.80 6.73 5.53
CA GLY A 171 11.84 7.29 6.38
C GLY A 171 13.01 7.87 5.59
N LEU A 172 13.51 7.17 4.55
CA LEU A 172 14.52 7.73 3.64
C LEU A 172 14.01 8.95 2.87
N GLY A 173 12.74 8.96 2.47
CA GLY A 173 12.11 10.10 1.79
C GLY A 173 12.04 11.34 2.70
N VAL A 174 11.63 11.17 3.96
CA VAL A 174 11.62 12.22 4.98
C VAL A 174 13.03 12.70 5.28
N LEU A 175 13.98 11.78 5.49
CA LEU A 175 15.39 12.09 5.69
C LEU A 175 15.93 12.94 4.52
N PHE A 176 15.66 12.53 3.29
CA PHE A 176 16.07 13.27 2.11
C PHE A 176 15.45 14.67 2.04
N ALA A 177 14.17 14.82 2.37
CA ALA A 177 13.50 16.11 2.38
C ALA A 177 14.15 17.08 3.38
N TRP A 178 14.44 16.61 4.59
CA TRP A 178 15.16 17.41 5.60
C TRP A 178 16.62 17.68 5.22
N ALA A 179 17.29 16.73 4.57
CA ALA A 179 18.65 16.90 4.08
C ALA A 179 18.77 17.97 2.97
N ARG A 180 17.67 18.34 2.29
CA ARG A 180 17.67 19.52 1.40
C ARG A 180 17.84 20.84 2.14
N ILE A 181 17.58 20.87 3.44
CA ILE A 181 17.69 22.06 4.30
C ILE A 181 19.01 22.02 5.06
N PHE A 182 19.35 20.87 5.65
CA PHE A 182 20.47 20.73 6.59
C PHE A 182 21.71 20.05 5.99
N GLY A 183 21.63 19.57 4.75
CA GLY A 183 22.67 18.74 4.14
C GLY A 183 22.48 17.25 4.43
N LEU A 184 23.09 16.40 3.61
CA LEU A 184 23.15 14.96 3.84
C LEU A 184 24.32 14.62 4.78
N PRO A 185 24.19 13.56 5.60
CA PRO A 185 25.33 12.99 6.32
C PRO A 185 26.50 12.66 5.38
N ALA A 186 27.74 12.78 5.89
CA ALA A 186 28.93 12.45 5.13
C ALA A 186 28.89 10.98 4.66
N GLY A 187 29.32 10.73 3.42
CA GLY A 187 29.34 9.40 2.81
C GLY A 187 28.03 8.96 2.14
N LEU A 188 26.95 9.74 2.24
CA LEU A 188 25.70 9.46 1.51
C LEU A 188 25.57 10.31 0.26
N GLU A 189 25.48 9.64 -0.90
CA GLU A 189 25.19 10.30 -2.16
C GLU A 189 23.69 10.56 -2.32
N ARG A 190 23.36 11.77 -2.80
CA ARG A 190 21.96 12.18 -3.04
C ARG A 190 21.23 11.23 -3.98
N SER A 191 21.87 10.87 -5.09
CA SER A 191 21.34 9.95 -6.11
C SER A 191 21.04 8.58 -5.50
N ALA A 192 21.95 8.04 -4.69
CA ALA A 192 21.79 6.75 -4.02
C ALA A 192 20.62 6.76 -3.04
N VAL A 193 20.47 7.81 -2.21
CA VAL A 193 19.35 7.93 -1.26
C VAL A 193 18.01 8.00 -1.99
N VAL A 194 17.91 8.82 -3.05
CA VAL A 194 16.69 8.93 -3.85
C VAL A 194 16.36 7.61 -4.55
N ALA A 195 17.35 6.93 -5.11
CA ALA A 195 17.17 5.63 -5.76
C ALA A 195 16.72 4.55 -4.75
N ALA A 196 17.35 4.48 -3.58
CA ALA A 196 16.97 3.54 -2.53
C ALA A 196 15.56 3.82 -2.00
N HIS A 197 15.21 5.08 -1.78
CA HIS A 197 13.85 5.50 -1.43
C HIS A 197 12.83 5.01 -2.47
N ALA A 198 13.08 5.28 -3.76
CA ALA A 198 12.18 4.90 -4.84
C ALA A 198 11.97 3.38 -4.91
N HIS A 199 13.04 2.58 -4.80
CA HIS A 199 12.95 1.11 -4.83
C HIS A 199 12.24 0.54 -3.60
N LEU A 200 12.55 1.04 -2.39
CA LEU A 200 11.89 0.59 -1.17
C LEU A 200 10.40 1.00 -1.15
N ALA A 201 10.05 2.18 -1.67
CA ALA A 201 8.66 2.61 -1.77
C ALA A 201 7.88 1.81 -2.82
N ALA A 202 8.38 1.73 -4.06
CA ALA A 202 7.68 1.06 -5.14
C ALA A 202 7.74 -0.47 -5.01
N PHE A 203 8.93 -1.05 -4.95
CA PHE A 203 9.08 -2.50 -4.90
C PHE A 203 8.88 -3.03 -3.48
N GLY A 204 9.43 -2.41 -2.45
CA GLY A 204 9.25 -2.87 -1.07
C GLY A 204 7.80 -2.73 -0.58
N TRP A 205 7.32 -1.49 -0.47
CA TRP A 205 6.01 -1.22 0.12
C TRP A 205 4.85 -1.52 -0.83
N LEU A 206 4.79 -0.89 -2.00
CA LEU A 206 3.62 -0.99 -2.88
C LEU A 206 3.43 -2.40 -3.42
N THR A 207 4.46 -3.00 -4.02
CA THR A 207 4.38 -4.39 -4.51
C THR A 207 4.11 -5.39 -3.38
N GLY A 208 4.75 -5.22 -2.22
CA GLY A 208 4.50 -6.07 -1.04
C GLY A 208 3.05 -6.00 -0.57
N THR A 209 2.47 -4.79 -0.57
CA THR A 209 1.05 -4.57 -0.25
C THR A 209 0.15 -5.28 -1.26
N LEU A 210 0.42 -5.12 -2.57
CA LEU A 210 -0.31 -5.78 -3.64
C LEU A 210 -0.22 -7.31 -3.54
N PHE A 211 0.95 -7.86 -3.24
CA PHE A 211 1.12 -9.31 -3.06
C PHE A 211 0.38 -9.81 -1.82
N GLY A 212 0.51 -9.09 -0.69
CA GLY A 212 -0.15 -9.41 0.56
C GLY A 212 -1.67 -9.47 0.42
N PHE A 213 -2.29 -8.35 0.01
CA PHE A 213 -3.74 -8.29 -0.19
C PHE A 213 -4.20 -9.13 -1.38
N GLY A 214 -3.45 -9.14 -2.48
CA GLY A 214 -3.73 -9.93 -3.68
C GLY A 214 -3.78 -11.44 -3.37
N SER A 215 -2.93 -11.96 -2.49
CA SER A 215 -2.97 -13.37 -2.08
C SER A 215 -4.30 -13.80 -1.45
N ARG A 216 -5.09 -12.84 -0.96
CA ARG A 216 -6.42 -13.08 -0.40
C ARG A 216 -7.55 -12.72 -1.35
N MET A 217 -7.37 -11.69 -2.19
CA MET A 217 -8.37 -11.25 -3.16
C MET A 217 -8.41 -12.15 -4.40
N LEU A 218 -7.27 -12.64 -4.90
CA LEU A 218 -7.20 -13.47 -6.11
C LEU A 218 -8.02 -14.77 -6.02
N PRO A 219 -7.99 -15.53 -4.91
CA PRO A 219 -8.86 -16.70 -4.76
C PRO A 219 -10.35 -16.35 -4.84
N MET A 220 -10.75 -15.19 -4.31
CA MET A 220 -12.14 -14.72 -4.36
C MET A 220 -12.52 -14.33 -5.80
N LEU A 221 -11.65 -13.59 -6.48
CA LEU A 221 -11.84 -13.17 -7.87
C LEU A 221 -11.96 -14.37 -8.82
N PHE A 222 -11.11 -15.39 -8.63
CA PHE A 222 -11.11 -16.58 -9.47
C PHE A 222 -12.02 -17.70 -8.97
N ALA A 223 -12.79 -17.50 -7.89
CA ALA A 223 -13.56 -18.57 -7.24
C ALA A 223 -12.73 -19.86 -7.05
N ALA A 224 -11.46 -19.68 -6.65
CA ALA A 224 -10.49 -20.75 -6.48
C ALA A 224 -10.33 -21.09 -4.99
N ARG A 225 -10.03 -22.36 -4.69
CA ARG A 225 -9.68 -22.76 -3.32
C ARG A 225 -8.32 -22.14 -2.96
N PRO A 226 -8.18 -21.45 -1.82
CA PRO A 226 -6.89 -20.94 -1.38
C PRO A 226 -5.91 -22.11 -1.16
N GLY A 227 -4.65 -21.93 -1.56
CA GLY A 227 -3.59 -22.92 -1.37
C GLY A 227 -3.14 -23.05 0.08
N ALA A 228 -2.24 -24.00 0.36
CA ALA A 228 -1.67 -24.25 1.69
C ALA A 228 -0.77 -23.10 2.21
N GLY A 229 -0.39 -22.15 1.35
CA GLY A 229 0.33 -20.93 1.72
C GLY A 229 1.86 -21.04 1.86
N ARG A 230 2.44 -22.23 1.61
CA ARG A 230 3.90 -22.44 1.60
C ARG A 230 4.58 -21.67 0.46
N ASP A 231 3.94 -21.63 -0.70
CA ASP A 231 4.35 -20.83 -1.86
C ASP A 231 4.38 -19.33 -1.54
N LEU A 232 3.36 -18.82 -0.84
CA LEU A 232 3.31 -17.42 -0.42
C LEU A 232 4.43 -17.05 0.56
N TYR A 233 4.90 -17.98 1.39
CA TYR A 233 6.04 -17.71 2.27
C TYR A 233 7.33 -17.51 1.47
N TRP A 234 7.59 -18.34 0.47
CA TRP A 234 8.76 -18.17 -0.39
C TRP A 234 8.68 -16.91 -1.25
N ILE A 235 7.49 -16.57 -1.76
CA ILE A 235 7.27 -15.29 -2.44
C ILE A 235 7.57 -14.13 -1.48
N ALA A 236 7.12 -14.19 -0.23
CA ALA A 236 7.39 -13.19 0.79
C ALA A 236 8.89 -13.04 1.09
N ALA A 237 9.59 -14.16 1.23
CA ALA A 237 11.03 -14.18 1.49
C ALA A 237 11.84 -13.61 0.32
N LEU A 238 11.54 -14.03 -0.91
CA LEU A 238 12.18 -13.49 -2.13
C LEU A 238 11.90 -11.99 -2.28
N HIS A 239 10.66 -11.56 -2.05
CA HIS A 239 10.27 -10.15 -2.11
C HIS A 239 11.02 -9.31 -1.08
N ALA A 240 11.04 -9.76 0.18
CA ALA A 240 11.74 -9.05 1.25
C ALA A 240 13.25 -8.99 1.03
N ALA A 241 13.87 -10.12 0.64
CA ALA A 241 15.30 -10.18 0.35
C ALA A 241 15.68 -9.30 -0.85
N GLY A 242 14.89 -9.35 -1.94
CA GLY A 242 15.09 -8.51 -3.12
C GLY A 242 14.94 -7.03 -2.80
N ALA A 243 13.88 -6.64 -2.10
CA ALA A 243 13.61 -5.24 -1.76
C ALA A 243 14.66 -4.65 -0.80
N LEU A 244 14.95 -5.36 0.30
CA LEU A 244 15.93 -4.91 1.27
C LEU A 244 17.34 -4.91 0.68
N GLY A 245 17.69 -5.97 -0.05
CA GLY A 245 18.98 -6.09 -0.73
C GLY A 245 19.19 -5.02 -1.80
N LEU A 246 18.17 -4.70 -2.60
CA LEU A 246 18.23 -3.57 -3.55
C LEU A 246 18.46 -2.24 -2.83
N GLY A 247 17.64 -1.92 -1.81
CA GLY A 247 17.79 -0.68 -1.06
C GLY A 247 19.18 -0.55 -0.40
N ALA A 248 19.66 -1.63 0.22
CA ALA A 248 20.96 -1.64 0.89
C ALA A 248 22.14 -1.60 -0.09
N SER A 249 22.09 -2.37 -1.19
CA SER A 249 23.17 -2.38 -2.20
C SER A 249 23.29 -1.04 -2.93
N ILE A 250 22.18 -0.37 -3.23
CA ILE A 250 22.21 0.99 -3.79
C ILE A 250 22.95 1.96 -2.85
N LEU A 251 22.74 1.84 -1.54
CA LEU A 251 23.35 2.74 -0.56
C LEU A 251 24.80 2.39 -0.23
N LEU A 252 25.16 1.10 -0.20
CA LEU A 252 26.39 0.62 0.43
C LEU A 252 27.31 -0.14 -0.51
N THR A 253 26.77 -0.85 -1.51
CA THR A 253 27.57 -1.77 -2.34
C THR A 253 26.94 -1.90 -3.74
N PRO A 254 27.12 -0.89 -4.62
CA PRO A 254 26.42 -0.84 -5.91
C PRO A 254 26.67 -2.04 -6.83
N SER A 255 27.80 -2.73 -6.68
CA SER A 255 28.12 -3.95 -7.42
C SER A 255 27.17 -5.13 -7.14
N LEU A 256 26.42 -5.08 -6.02
CA LEU A 256 25.43 -6.11 -5.67
C LEU A 256 24.02 -5.83 -6.20
N VAL A 257 23.76 -4.64 -6.74
CA VAL A 257 22.45 -4.26 -7.30
C VAL A 257 21.90 -5.27 -8.31
N PRO A 258 22.64 -5.73 -9.35
CA PRO A 258 22.08 -6.67 -10.33
C PRO A 258 21.64 -8.00 -9.70
N TRP A 259 22.33 -8.48 -8.68
CA TRP A 259 21.98 -9.73 -8.00
C TRP A 259 20.67 -9.60 -7.23
N PHE A 260 20.49 -8.52 -6.47
CA PHE A 260 19.23 -8.30 -5.77
C PHE A 260 18.08 -7.90 -6.70
N ALA A 261 18.37 -7.30 -7.86
CA ALA A 261 17.38 -7.07 -8.92
C ALA A 261 16.84 -8.40 -9.46
N VAL A 262 17.71 -9.40 -9.67
CA VAL A 262 17.28 -10.76 -10.06
C VAL A 262 16.39 -11.38 -8.98
N VAL A 263 16.77 -11.29 -7.70
CA VAL A 263 15.95 -11.80 -6.59
C VAL A 263 14.57 -11.12 -6.55
N ALA A 264 14.53 -9.80 -6.74
CA ALA A 264 13.29 -9.02 -6.83
C ALA A 264 12.41 -9.48 -8.01
N ALA A 265 13.00 -9.67 -9.20
CA ALA A 265 12.29 -10.15 -10.39
C ALA A 265 11.71 -11.56 -10.17
N LEU A 266 12.47 -12.47 -9.55
CA LEU A 266 12.01 -13.82 -9.20
C LEU A 266 10.78 -13.78 -8.27
N ALA A 267 10.73 -12.83 -7.32
CA ALA A 267 9.55 -12.66 -6.46
C ALA A 267 8.29 -12.29 -7.27
N VAL A 268 8.44 -11.39 -8.26
CA VAL A 268 7.33 -10.99 -9.15
C VAL A 268 6.87 -12.16 -10.00
N VAL A 269 7.80 -12.85 -10.66
CA VAL A 269 7.49 -14.02 -11.49
C VAL A 269 6.79 -15.11 -10.65
N ALA A 270 7.27 -15.37 -9.44
CA ALA A 270 6.65 -16.35 -8.54
C ALA A 270 5.22 -15.95 -8.14
N PHE A 271 4.96 -14.67 -7.84
CA PHE A 271 3.61 -14.20 -7.52
C PHE A 271 2.66 -14.27 -8.73
N LEU A 272 3.12 -13.90 -9.93
CA LEU A 272 2.35 -14.03 -11.16
C LEU A 272 2.03 -15.50 -11.48
N ALA A 273 3.01 -16.39 -11.33
CA ALA A 273 2.83 -17.83 -11.50
C ALA A 273 1.81 -18.40 -10.48
N HIS A 274 1.84 -17.92 -9.23
CA HIS A 274 0.84 -18.24 -8.22
C HIS A 274 -0.57 -17.82 -8.64
N GLY A 275 -0.73 -16.57 -9.12
CA GLY A 275 -2.00 -16.07 -9.65
C GLY A 275 -2.51 -16.88 -10.86
N ALA A 276 -1.63 -17.20 -11.80
CA ALA A 276 -1.96 -18.03 -12.96
C ALA A 276 -2.37 -19.46 -12.55
N ALA A 277 -1.70 -20.04 -11.56
CA ALA A 277 -2.08 -21.34 -11.00
C ALA A 277 -3.48 -21.30 -10.34
N LEU A 278 -3.83 -20.23 -9.62
CA LEU A 278 -5.17 -20.03 -9.06
C LEU A 278 -6.23 -19.89 -10.16
N ALA A 279 -5.96 -19.08 -11.20
CA ALA A 279 -6.87 -18.90 -12.32
C ALA A 279 -7.16 -20.22 -13.05
N ARG A 280 -6.14 -21.09 -13.22
CA ARG A 280 -6.30 -22.44 -13.80
C ARG A 280 -7.11 -23.39 -12.92
N ARG A 281 -7.18 -23.15 -11.61
CA ARG A 281 -7.96 -23.94 -10.64
C ARG A 281 -9.34 -23.33 -10.32
N ARG A 282 -9.80 -22.39 -11.14
CA ARG A 282 -11.12 -21.74 -11.00
C ARG A 282 -12.23 -22.78 -10.96
N VAL A 283 -12.97 -22.81 -9.85
CA VAL A 283 -14.19 -23.63 -9.74
C VAL A 283 -15.34 -22.75 -10.20
N ARG A 284 -15.95 -23.06 -11.36
CA ARG A 284 -17.14 -22.33 -11.83
C ARG A 284 -18.34 -22.79 -11.00
N PRO A 285 -18.97 -21.92 -10.17
CA PRO A 285 -20.22 -22.28 -9.51
C PRO A 285 -21.29 -22.48 -10.59
N ALA A 286 -22.07 -23.57 -10.51
CA ALA A 286 -23.14 -23.87 -11.46
C ALA A 286 -24.21 -22.75 -11.54
N THR A 287 -24.30 -21.89 -10.53
CA THR A 287 -25.25 -20.78 -10.42
C THR A 287 -24.75 -19.46 -11.01
N PHE A 288 -23.48 -19.35 -11.40
CA PHE A 288 -22.97 -18.13 -12.03
C PHE A 288 -23.49 -18.07 -13.47
N ARG A 289 -24.63 -17.40 -13.69
CA ARG A 289 -25.10 -17.03 -15.03
C ARG A 289 -23.94 -16.38 -15.78
N ARG A 290 -23.81 -16.66 -17.08
CA ARG A 290 -22.83 -16.06 -18.00
C ARG A 290 -23.04 -14.53 -18.09
N GLY A 291 -22.72 -13.79 -17.04
CA GLY A 291 -22.58 -12.35 -17.07
C GLY A 291 -21.21 -11.99 -17.64
N PHE A 292 -21.12 -10.80 -18.22
CA PHE A 292 -19.85 -10.21 -18.65
C PHE A 292 -18.86 -10.19 -17.46
N ASP A 293 -17.71 -10.84 -17.62
CA ASP A 293 -16.59 -10.77 -16.68
C ASP A 293 -15.68 -9.63 -17.17
N PRO A 294 -15.64 -8.46 -16.52
CA PRO A 294 -14.81 -7.33 -16.96
C PRO A 294 -13.31 -7.56 -16.69
N THR A 295 -12.96 -8.58 -15.90
CA THR A 295 -11.58 -8.84 -15.46
C THR A 295 -10.59 -9.02 -16.62
N PRO A 296 -10.89 -9.81 -17.68
CA PRO A 296 -10.00 -9.94 -18.83
C PRO A 296 -9.85 -8.63 -19.59
N VAL A 297 -10.90 -7.81 -19.68
CA VAL A 297 -10.84 -6.50 -20.34
C VAL A 297 -9.92 -5.57 -19.58
N HIS A 298 -10.04 -5.48 -18.25
CA HIS A 298 -9.12 -4.69 -17.44
C HIS A 298 -7.68 -5.21 -17.51
N ALA A 299 -7.47 -6.52 -17.54
CA ALA A 299 -6.13 -7.10 -17.68
C ALA A 299 -5.50 -6.77 -19.04
N VAL A 300 -6.26 -6.89 -20.13
CA VAL A 300 -5.81 -6.51 -21.48
C VAL A 300 -5.53 -5.02 -21.55
N LEU A 301 -6.41 -4.17 -21.02
CA LEU A 301 -6.20 -2.71 -20.99
C LEU A 301 -4.96 -2.33 -20.17
N ALA A 302 -4.73 -2.99 -19.03
CA ALA A 302 -3.54 -2.77 -18.21
C ALA A 302 -2.26 -3.18 -18.94
N LEU A 303 -2.26 -4.34 -19.63
CA LEU A 303 -1.13 -4.80 -20.44
C LEU A 303 -0.88 -3.90 -21.65
N ALA A 304 -1.94 -3.44 -22.33
CA ALA A 304 -1.84 -2.52 -23.45
C ALA A 304 -1.30 -1.16 -23.01
N ALA A 305 -1.77 -0.63 -21.88
CA ALA A 305 -1.25 0.61 -21.29
C ALA A 305 0.21 0.45 -20.88
N LEU A 306 0.60 -0.69 -20.29
CA LEU A 306 1.99 -0.98 -19.95
C LEU A 306 2.87 -1.04 -21.20
N ALA A 307 2.44 -1.76 -22.23
CA ALA A 307 3.16 -1.88 -23.50
C ALA A 307 3.35 -0.51 -24.17
N ALA A 308 2.28 0.29 -24.23
CA ALA A 308 2.32 1.65 -24.78
C ALA A 308 3.22 2.59 -23.97
N ALA A 309 3.33 2.41 -22.65
CA ALA A 309 4.23 3.19 -21.81
C ALA A 309 5.71 2.80 -21.94
N THR A 310 6.00 1.63 -22.54
CA THR A 310 7.36 1.11 -22.72
C THR A 310 7.86 1.13 -24.17
N ALA A 311 7.02 1.54 -25.12
CA ALA A 311 7.33 1.67 -26.55
C ALA A 311 7.73 3.10 -26.90
#